data_AF-A0A4Y2IJP4-F1
#
_entry.id   AF-A0A4Y2IJP4-F1
#
_cell.length_a   1.000
_cell.length_b   1.000
_cell.length_c   1.000
_cell.angle_alpha   90.00
_cell.angle_beta   90.00
_cell.angle_gamma   90.00
#
_symmetry.space_group_name_H-M   'P 1'
#
loop_
_entity.id
_entity.type
_entity.pdbx_description
1 polymer ?
#
loop_
_entity_poly.entity_id
_entity_poly.type
_entity_poly.pdbx_seq_one_letter_code
_entity_poly.pdbx_strand_id
1 'polypeptide(L)'
;MLDVMQRFNLKEDDISLFLVLFERKAKIMNIPAENQVAQLISLLPSDTVQLIAREPEEDAKKCAYVKALLLQRFKLSAEKFLELFNKHQKASESTWYDFYYELKNYLEGWLNGLNIKTFEQLKDLMLVDQIKKRTSMDFKQHFLDKWTTIISPTEMVKKIEDFEDVRKTIKPKLLATQTERTNKGQFKPRSENFSKK
;
A
#
# COMPACT_ATOMS: atom_id res chain seq x y z
N MET A 1 -4.32 10.01 39.65
CA MET A 1 -4.92 10.38 38.35
C MET A 1 -4.74 9.15 37.47
N LEU A 2 -5.83 8.47 37.08
CA LEU A 2 -5.77 7.26 36.26
C LEU A 2 -5.25 7.65 34.88
N ASP A 3 -3.99 7.34 34.59
CA ASP A 3 -3.43 7.45 33.25
C ASP A 3 -4.10 6.38 32.39
N VAL A 4 -5.21 6.74 31.75
CA VAL A 4 -5.99 5.86 30.87
C VAL A 4 -5.26 5.83 29.53
N MET A 5 -4.86 4.64 29.09
CA MET A 5 -4.24 4.48 27.78
C MET A 5 -5.27 4.92 26.75
N GLN A 6 -4.87 5.73 25.78
CA GLN A 6 -5.78 6.11 24.71
C GLN A 6 -6.24 4.86 23.94
N ARG A 7 -7.49 4.90 23.48
CA ARG A 7 -8.03 3.83 22.63
C ARG A 7 -7.33 3.86 21.29
N PHE A 8 -7.07 2.68 20.74
CA PHE A 8 -6.42 2.52 19.45
C PHE A 8 -7.28 3.14 18.32
N ASN A 9 -6.68 4.02 17.54
CA ASN A 9 -7.25 4.62 16.34
C ASN A 9 -6.67 3.98 15.08
N LEU A 10 -7.51 3.23 14.36
CA LEU A 10 -7.15 2.55 13.12
C LEU A 10 -6.55 3.43 12.01
N LYS A 11 -6.82 4.74 12.01
CA LYS A 11 -6.37 5.65 10.95
C LYS A 11 -5.03 6.31 11.25
N GLU A 12 -4.69 6.45 12.52
CA GLU A 12 -3.62 7.32 12.99
C GLU A 12 -2.55 6.54 13.76
N ASP A 13 -2.93 5.48 14.47
CA ASP A 13 -2.04 4.77 15.37
C ASP A 13 -1.31 3.61 14.68
N ASP A 14 -0.02 3.45 14.98
CA ASP A 14 0.73 2.24 14.68
C ASP A 14 0.37 1.15 15.72
N ILE A 15 -0.25 0.07 15.25
CA ILE A 15 -0.63 -1.09 16.09
C ILE A 15 0.58 -1.65 16.85
N SER A 16 1.77 -1.62 16.26
CA SER A 16 2.99 -2.18 16.83
C SER A 16 3.41 -1.37 18.04
N LEU A 17 3.42 -0.04 17.90
CA LEU A 17 3.71 0.88 18.98
C LEU A 17 2.64 0.80 20.09
N PHE A 18 1.37 0.75 19.70
CA PHE A 18 0.26 0.60 20.64
C PHE A 18 0.40 -0.66 21.49
N LEU A 19 0.72 -1.81 20.87
CA LEU A 19 0.92 -3.07 21.60
C LEU A 19 2.14 -3.03 22.52
N VAL A 20 3.23 -2.38 22.12
CA VAL A 20 4.42 -2.20 22.98
C VAL A 20 4.08 -1.32 24.20
N LEU A 21 3.35 -0.22 24.01
CA LEU A 21 2.91 0.64 25.11
C LEU A 21 1.94 -0.08 26.04
N PHE A 22 1.01 -0.86 25.48
CA PHE A 22 0.11 -1.73 26.22
C PHE A 22 0.89 -2.71 27.11
N GLU A 23 1.89 -3.40 26.58
CA GLU A 23 2.71 -4.34 27.34
C GLU A 23 3.48 -3.68 28.47
N ARG A 24 4.10 -2.53 28.21
CA ARG A 24 4.83 -1.77 29.23
C ARG A 24 3.89 -1.36 30.36
N LYS A 25 2.70 -0.88 30.02
CA LYS A 25 1.67 -0.53 31.01
C LYS A 25 1.17 -1.74 31.77
N ALA A 26 0.91 -2.85 31.10
CA ALA A 26 0.49 -4.10 31.73
C ALA A 26 1.51 -4.59 32.76
N LYS A 27 2.81 -4.46 32.46
CA LYS A 27 3.89 -4.75 33.41
C LYS A 27 3.93 -3.79 34.58
N ILE A 28 3.85 -2.48 34.34
CA ILE A 28 3.85 -1.44 35.40
C ILE A 28 2.67 -1.66 36.36
N MET A 29 1.51 -2.02 35.83
CA MET A 29 0.27 -2.21 36.59
C MET A 29 0.10 -3.64 37.14
N ASN A 30 1.08 -4.54 36.93
CA ASN A 30 1.00 -5.96 37.30
C ASN A 30 -0.30 -6.63 36.86
N ILE A 31 -0.75 -6.35 35.63
CA ILE A 31 -2.00 -6.92 35.11
C ILE A 31 -1.80 -8.44 34.89
N PRO A 32 -2.64 -9.29 35.52
CA PRO A 32 -2.58 -10.74 35.34
C PRO A 32 -2.72 -11.14 33.87
N ALA A 33 -2.01 -12.18 33.45
CA ALA A 33 -1.99 -12.63 32.06
C ALA A 33 -3.41 -12.96 31.54
N GLU A 34 -4.26 -13.56 32.37
CA GLU A 34 -5.67 -13.84 32.04
C GLU A 34 -6.50 -12.59 31.72
N ASN A 35 -6.14 -11.44 32.27
CA ASN A 35 -6.88 -10.19 32.13
C ASN A 35 -6.32 -9.29 31.03
N GLN A 36 -5.14 -9.60 30.49
CA GLN A 36 -4.50 -8.77 29.46
C GLN A 36 -5.35 -8.69 28.19
N VAL A 37 -5.93 -9.81 27.75
CA VAL A 37 -6.78 -9.82 26.53
C VAL A 37 -8.04 -9.00 26.75
N ALA A 38 -8.71 -9.15 27.89
CA ALA A 38 -9.92 -8.40 28.20
C ALA A 38 -9.64 -6.88 28.24
N GLN A 39 -8.52 -6.47 28.85
CA GLN A 39 -8.11 -5.07 28.84
C GLN A 39 -7.74 -4.58 27.44
N LEU A 40 -7.03 -5.39 26.65
CA LEU A 40 -6.69 -5.05 25.28
C LEU A 40 -7.96 -4.82 24.44
N ILE A 41 -8.94 -5.72 24.53
CA ILE A 41 -10.24 -5.60 23.85
C ILE A 41 -10.95 -4.29 24.22
N SER A 42 -10.90 -3.86 25.49
CA SER A 42 -11.54 -2.61 25.93
C SER A 42 -10.94 -1.34 25.32
N LEU A 43 -9.71 -1.44 24.81
CA LEU A 43 -8.96 -0.34 24.19
C LEU A 43 -9.02 -0.37 22.66
N LEU A 44 -9.60 -1.42 22.07
CA LEU A 44 -9.68 -1.61 20.61
C LEU A 44 -11.04 -1.13 20.07
N PRO A 45 -11.08 -0.58 18.84
CA PRO A 45 -12.32 -0.26 18.16
C PRO A 45 -13.09 -1.53 17.76
N SER A 46 -14.41 -1.40 17.56
CA SER A 46 -15.31 -2.54 17.35
C SER A 46 -14.89 -3.45 16.19
N ASP A 47 -14.48 -2.86 15.07
CA ASP A 47 -14.03 -3.61 13.88
C ASP A 47 -12.83 -4.51 14.19
N THR A 48 -11.93 -4.06 15.07
CA THR A 48 -10.76 -4.83 15.50
C THR A 48 -11.15 -5.93 16.48
N VAL A 49 -12.11 -5.68 17.37
CA VAL A 49 -12.63 -6.69 18.30
C VAL A 49 -13.33 -7.81 17.54
N GLN A 50 -14.04 -7.50 16.46
CA GLN A 50 -14.69 -8.51 15.60
C GLN A 50 -13.68 -9.46 14.96
N LEU A 51 -12.43 -9.03 14.71
CA LEU A 51 -11.38 -9.93 14.21
C LEU A 51 -11.02 -10.99 15.26
N ILE A 52 -10.92 -10.60 16.53
CA ILE A 52 -10.60 -11.50 17.63
C ILE A 52 -11.75 -12.48 17.89
N ALA A 53 -13.00 -12.01 17.79
CA ALA A 53 -14.19 -12.83 18.01
C ALA A 53 -14.38 -13.96 16.98
N ARG A 54 -13.69 -13.89 15.83
CA ARG A 54 -13.72 -14.93 14.79
C ARG A 54 -12.75 -16.07 15.05
N GLU A 55 -11.80 -15.88 15.97
CA GLU A 55 -10.81 -16.89 16.31
C GLU A 55 -11.36 -17.85 17.38
N PRO A 56 -10.85 -19.09 17.46
CA PRO A 56 -11.25 -20.05 18.49
C PRO A 56 -11.05 -19.48 19.90
N GLU A 57 -11.96 -19.78 20.82
CA GLU A 57 -11.93 -19.25 22.19
C GLU A 57 -10.59 -19.54 22.90
N GLU A 58 -10.02 -20.71 22.67
CA GLU A 58 -8.73 -21.11 23.24
C GLU A 58 -7.54 -20.28 22.76
N ASP A 59 -7.61 -19.76 21.54
CA ASP A 59 -6.57 -18.91 20.97
C ASP A 59 -6.83 -17.43 21.26
N ALA A 60 -8.10 -17.01 21.25
CA ALA A 60 -8.52 -15.66 21.60
C ALA A 60 -8.17 -15.29 23.06
N LYS A 61 -8.12 -16.26 23.98
CA LYS A 61 -7.65 -16.05 25.37
C LYS A 61 -6.14 -15.85 25.50
N LYS A 62 -5.35 -16.25 24.50
CA LYS A 62 -3.88 -16.15 24.54
C LYS A 62 -3.45 -14.77 24.07
N CYS A 63 -2.95 -13.95 24.98
CA CYS A 63 -2.44 -12.61 24.69
C CYS A 63 -1.37 -12.61 23.57
N ALA A 64 -0.48 -13.60 23.55
CA ALA A 64 0.53 -13.75 22.50
C ALA A 64 -0.08 -13.98 21.10
N TYR A 65 -1.14 -14.80 21.03
CA TYR A 65 -1.84 -15.08 19.79
C TYR A 65 -2.58 -13.85 19.27
N VAL A 66 -3.35 -13.18 20.14
CA VAL A 66 -4.08 -11.94 19.78
C VAL A 66 -3.12 -10.86 19.29
N LYS A 67 -1.96 -10.70 19.93
CA LYS A 67 -0.92 -9.77 19.45
C LYS A 67 -0.44 -10.11 18.05
N ALA A 68 -0.11 -11.38 17.80
CA ALA A 68 0.35 -11.82 16.49
C ALA A 68 -0.73 -11.60 15.41
N LEU A 69 -1.99 -11.90 15.74
CA LEU A 69 -3.14 -11.64 14.86
C LEU A 69 -3.28 -10.15 14.53
N LEU A 70 -3.25 -9.28 15.55
CA LEU A 70 -3.37 -7.82 15.36
C LEU A 70 -2.20 -7.28 14.54
N LEU A 71 -0.97 -7.69 14.87
CA LEU A 71 0.22 -7.34 14.11
C LEU A 71 0.10 -7.81 12.66
N GLN A 72 -0.40 -9.01 12.39
CA GLN A 72 -0.60 -9.52 11.04
C GLN A 72 -1.67 -8.74 10.27
N ARG A 73 -2.80 -8.44 10.92
CA ARG A 73 -3.96 -7.77 10.31
C ARG A 73 -3.70 -6.31 10.00
N PHE A 74 -2.97 -5.62 10.88
CA PHE A 74 -2.68 -4.20 10.76
C PHE A 74 -1.22 -3.94 10.37
N LYS A 75 -0.48 -4.98 9.93
CA LYS A 75 0.86 -4.80 9.39
C LYS A 75 0.77 -3.84 8.22
N LEU A 76 1.41 -2.68 8.36
CA LEU A 76 1.54 -1.76 7.24
C LEU A 76 2.30 -2.46 6.11
N SER A 77 1.78 -2.37 4.89
CA SER A 77 2.50 -2.86 3.72
C SER A 77 3.76 -2.03 3.50
N ALA A 78 4.74 -2.58 2.79
CA ALA A 78 5.95 -1.85 2.42
C ALA A 78 5.62 -0.55 1.68
N GLU A 79 4.59 -0.58 0.83
CA GLU A 79 4.08 0.60 0.11
C GLU A 79 3.54 1.67 1.05
N LYS A 80 2.84 1.27 2.12
CA LYS A 80 2.28 2.21 3.08
C LYS A 80 3.39 2.90 3.87
N PHE A 81 4.43 2.16 4.26
CA PHE A 81 5.63 2.76 4.85
C PHE A 81 6.33 3.73 3.91
N LEU A 82 6.46 3.38 2.63
CA LEU A 82 7.01 4.29 1.62
C LEU A 82 6.15 5.55 1.44
N GLU A 83 4.83 5.42 1.45
CA GLU A 83 3.91 6.56 1.39
C GLU A 83 4.12 7.49 2.59
N LEU A 84 4.14 6.93 3.80
CA LEU A 84 4.39 7.67 5.04
C LEU A 84 5.75 8.36 4.96
N PHE A 85 6.82 7.63 4.63
CA PHE A 85 8.17 8.19 4.48
C PHE A 85 8.23 9.40 3.54
N ASN A 86 7.59 9.33 2.36
CA ASN A 86 7.62 10.42 1.38
C ASN A 86 6.74 11.62 1.76
N LYS A 87 5.61 11.39 2.45
CA LYS A 87 4.63 12.44 2.77
C LYS A 87 4.77 13.02 4.17
N HIS A 88 5.62 12.42 5.02
CA HIS A 88 5.75 12.81 6.41
C HIS A 88 6.28 14.24 6.55
N GLN A 89 5.67 15.00 7.45
CA GLN A 89 6.03 16.37 7.77
C GLN A 89 6.15 16.49 9.28
N LYS A 90 7.08 17.32 9.74
CA LYS A 90 7.25 17.56 11.17
C LYS A 90 6.00 18.25 11.73
N ALA A 91 5.38 17.65 12.74
CA ALA A 91 4.30 18.28 13.48
C ALA A 91 4.78 19.56 14.19
N SER A 92 3.89 20.53 14.40
CA SER A 92 4.24 21.80 15.08
C SER A 92 4.79 21.59 16.49
N GLU A 93 4.24 20.60 17.18
CA GLU A 93 4.44 20.26 18.58
C GLU A 93 5.59 19.26 18.83
N SER A 94 6.09 18.58 17.78
CA SER A 94 7.14 17.57 17.92
C SER A 94 8.55 18.15 17.82
N THR A 95 9.53 17.47 18.40
CA THR A 95 10.94 17.83 18.23
C THR A 95 11.50 17.33 16.90
N TRP A 96 12.64 17.86 16.48
CA TRP A 96 13.36 17.31 15.31
C TRP A 96 13.87 15.88 15.52
N TYR A 97 14.11 15.49 16.79
CA TYR A 97 14.47 14.11 17.10
C TYR A 97 13.30 13.16 16.89
N ASP A 98 12.09 13.54 17.32
CA ASP A 98 10.88 12.75 17.10
C ASP A 98 10.67 12.52 15.60
N PHE A 99 10.73 13.59 14.80
CA PHE A 99 10.63 13.52 13.34
C PHE A 99 11.68 12.60 12.70
N TYR A 100 12.93 12.69 13.16
CA TYR A 100 13.98 11.80 12.68
C TYR A 100 13.69 10.33 13.00
N TYR A 101 13.26 10.03 14.23
CA TYR A 101 12.92 8.66 14.63
C TYR A 101 11.70 8.13 13.86
N GLU A 102 10.70 8.97 13.62
CA GLU A 102 9.53 8.63 12.80
C GLU A 102 9.96 8.30 11.36
N LEU A 103 10.75 9.17 10.71
CA LEU A 103 11.31 8.90 9.38
C LEU A 103 12.13 7.62 9.34
N LYS A 104 12.99 7.41 10.33
CA LYS A 104 13.83 6.21 10.44
C LYS A 104 12.96 4.96 10.53
N ASN A 105 11.93 4.99 11.38
CA ASN A 105 11.00 3.87 11.54
C ASN A 105 10.25 3.56 10.24
N TYR A 106 9.80 4.57 9.49
CA TYR A 106 9.16 4.36 8.20
C TYR A 106 10.10 3.74 7.18
N LEU A 107 11.36 4.19 7.13
CA LEU A 107 12.38 3.60 6.26
C LEU A 107 12.63 2.13 6.64
N GLU A 108 12.85 1.83 7.92
CA GLU A 108 13.06 0.47 8.41
C GLU A 108 11.85 -0.43 8.12
N GLY A 109 10.64 0.07 8.32
CA GLY A 109 9.40 -0.64 7.98
C GLY A 109 9.30 -0.96 6.50
N TRP A 110 9.67 -0.02 5.62
CA TRP A 110 9.70 -0.23 4.18
C TRP A 110 10.72 -1.30 3.78
N LEU A 111 11.96 -1.20 4.27
CA LEU A 111 13.04 -2.15 3.98
C LEU A 111 12.72 -3.56 4.48
N ASN A 112 12.19 -3.66 5.71
CA ASN A 112 11.77 -4.94 6.29
C ASN A 112 10.58 -5.54 5.52
N GLY A 113 9.65 -4.72 5.06
CA GLY A 113 8.50 -5.15 4.26
C GLY A 113 8.90 -5.76 2.91
N LEU A 114 10.01 -5.32 2.33
CA LEU A 114 10.59 -5.87 1.09
C LEU A 114 11.75 -6.85 1.33
N ASN A 115 12.04 -7.18 2.59
CA ASN A 115 13.13 -8.08 2.98
C ASN A 115 14.50 -7.66 2.41
N ILE A 116 14.79 -6.36 2.43
CA ILE A 116 16.08 -5.79 2.00
C ILE A 116 17.12 -6.04 3.08
N LYS A 117 18.21 -6.75 2.74
CA LYS A 117 19.25 -7.18 3.68
C LYS A 117 20.63 -6.61 3.35
N THR A 118 20.86 -6.18 2.12
CA THR A 118 22.17 -5.73 1.66
C THR A 118 22.12 -4.30 1.14
N PHE A 119 23.27 -3.63 1.18
CA PHE A 119 23.41 -2.29 0.61
C PHE A 119 23.16 -2.27 -0.90
N GLU A 120 23.54 -3.34 -1.61
CA GLU A 120 23.24 -3.49 -3.05
C GLU A 120 21.73 -3.52 -3.31
N GLN A 121 20.97 -4.30 -2.53
CA GLN A 121 19.51 -4.34 -2.64
C GLN A 121 18.86 -2.98 -2.31
N LEU A 122 19.44 -2.22 -1.39
CA LEU A 122 18.98 -0.86 -1.10
C LEU A 122 19.20 0.07 -2.31
N LYS A 123 20.38 0.04 -2.95
CA LYS A 123 20.66 0.84 -4.15
C LYS A 123 19.69 0.50 -5.28
N ASP A 124 19.47 -0.79 -5.52
CA ASP A 124 18.50 -1.28 -6.49
C ASP A 124 17.09 -0.76 -6.19
N LEU A 125 16.66 -0.85 -4.93
CA LEU A 125 15.37 -0.32 -4.50
C LEU A 125 15.24 1.19 -4.71
N MET A 126 16.28 1.98 -4.40
CA MET A 126 16.29 3.42 -4.65
C MET A 126 16.12 3.75 -6.14
N LEU A 127 16.82 3.03 -7.01
CA LEU A 127 16.71 3.21 -8.47
C LEU A 127 15.32 2.83 -8.97
N VAL A 128 14.76 1.71 -8.49
CA VAL A 128 13.40 1.31 -8.81
C VAL A 128 12.40 2.37 -8.39
N ASP A 129 12.46 2.88 -7.15
CA ASP A 129 11.56 3.94 -6.68
C ASP A 129 11.62 5.20 -7.57
N GLN A 130 12.81 5.58 -8.00
CA GLN A 130 13.01 6.70 -8.91
C GLN A 130 12.42 6.46 -10.32
N ILE A 131 12.55 5.23 -10.84
CA ILE A 131 11.91 4.84 -12.11
C ILE A 131 10.38 4.89 -11.93
N LYS A 132 9.85 4.30 -10.85
CA LYS A 132 8.41 4.29 -10.51
C LYS A 132 7.80 5.68 -10.52
N LYS A 133 8.49 6.66 -9.96
CA LYS A 133 8.03 8.06 -9.90
C LYS A 133 7.89 8.71 -11.29
N ARG A 134 8.67 8.27 -12.28
CA ARG A 134 8.69 8.82 -13.65
C ARG A 134 7.84 8.03 -14.65
N THR A 135 7.37 6.84 -14.30
CA THR A 135 6.53 6.03 -15.20
C THR A 135 5.10 6.57 -15.30
N SER A 136 4.52 6.47 -16.50
CA SER A 136 3.14 6.90 -16.81
C SER A 136 2.09 6.16 -15.96
N MET A 137 0.96 6.82 -15.71
CA MET A 137 -0.13 6.27 -14.89
C MET A 137 -0.79 5.03 -15.53
N ASP A 138 -0.89 5.02 -16.86
CA ASP A 138 -1.47 3.91 -17.64
C ASP A 138 -0.76 2.59 -17.36
N PHE A 139 0.56 2.62 -17.27
CA PHE A 139 1.35 1.42 -16.97
C PHE A 139 1.21 0.98 -15.52
N LYS A 140 1.19 1.94 -14.58
CA LYS A 140 0.98 1.64 -13.15
C LYS A 140 -0.34 0.93 -12.90
N GLN A 141 -1.40 1.33 -13.60
CA GLN A 141 -2.72 0.72 -13.48
C GLN A 141 -2.75 -0.71 -14.05
N HIS A 142 -1.99 -0.99 -15.11
CA HIS A 142 -1.91 -2.32 -15.72
C HIS A 142 -1.12 -3.35 -14.90
N PHE A 143 -0.19 -2.92 -14.04
CA PHE A 143 0.73 -3.81 -13.33
C PHE A 143 0.67 -3.73 -11.80
N LEU A 144 -0.35 -3.08 -11.23
CA LEU A 144 -0.44 -2.71 -9.80
C LEU A 144 0.00 -3.82 -8.83
N ASP A 145 -0.47 -5.06 -9.04
CA ASP A 145 -0.24 -6.18 -8.11
C ASP A 145 1.20 -6.72 -8.11
N LYS A 146 1.88 -6.67 -9.27
CA LYS A 146 3.27 -7.15 -9.42
C LYS A 146 4.28 -6.02 -9.29
N TRP A 147 3.84 -4.79 -9.48
CA TRP A 147 4.66 -3.58 -9.49
C TRP A 147 5.37 -3.32 -8.17
N THR A 148 4.70 -3.62 -7.06
CA THR A 148 5.12 -3.17 -5.74
C THR A 148 6.18 -4.08 -5.12
N THR A 149 6.35 -5.29 -5.66
CA THR A 149 7.32 -6.30 -5.22
C THR A 149 8.60 -6.33 -6.04
N ILE A 150 8.63 -5.70 -7.22
CA ILE A 150 9.85 -5.61 -8.04
C ILE A 150 10.85 -4.69 -7.35
N ILE A 151 12.03 -5.24 -7.04
CA ILE A 151 13.17 -4.53 -6.47
C ILE A 151 14.35 -4.43 -7.45
N SER A 152 14.34 -5.15 -8.57
CA SER A 152 15.39 -5.10 -9.59
C SER A 152 15.14 -3.97 -10.60
N PRO A 153 16.10 -3.02 -10.78
CA PRO A 153 15.98 -1.94 -11.75
C PRO A 153 15.89 -2.43 -13.20
N THR A 154 16.63 -3.47 -13.57
CA THR A 154 16.64 -4.00 -14.94
C THR A 154 15.35 -4.74 -15.27
N GLU A 155 14.83 -5.53 -14.32
CA GLU A 155 13.51 -6.17 -14.48
C GLU A 155 12.41 -5.11 -14.65
N MET A 156 12.51 -4.03 -13.89
CA MET A 156 11.59 -2.91 -13.95
C MET A 156 11.56 -2.23 -15.32
N VAL A 157 12.74 -1.86 -15.84
CA VAL A 157 12.88 -1.23 -17.16
C VAL A 157 12.33 -2.16 -18.24
N LYS A 158 12.69 -3.45 -18.19
CA LYS A 158 12.22 -4.43 -19.18
C LYS A 158 10.69 -4.49 -19.25
N LYS A 159 9.99 -4.52 -18.11
CA LYS A 159 8.52 -4.54 -18.09
C LYS A 159 7.92 -3.27 -18.69
N ILE A 160 8.55 -2.11 -18.48
CA ILE A 160 8.11 -0.83 -19.06
C ILE A 160 8.22 -0.90 -20.58
N GLU A 161 9.39 -1.30 -21.10
CA GLU A 161 9.66 -1.43 -22.53
C GLU A 161 8.70 -2.42 -23.21
N ASP A 162 8.53 -3.60 -22.62
CA ASP A 162 7.60 -4.64 -23.11
C ASP A 162 6.16 -4.10 -23.25
N PHE A 163 5.69 -3.32 -22.26
CA PHE A 163 4.37 -2.70 -22.31
C PHE A 163 4.26 -1.61 -23.38
N GLU A 164 5.29 -0.75 -23.48
CA GLU A 164 5.31 0.30 -24.49
C GLU A 164 5.30 -0.27 -25.91
N ASP A 165 6.02 -1.36 -26.16
CA ASP A 165 6.09 -2.00 -27.48
C ASP A 165 4.79 -2.70 -27.86
N VAL A 166 4.13 -3.36 -26.90
CA VAL A 166 2.77 -3.88 -27.10
C VAL A 166 1.81 -2.73 -27.42
N ARG A 167 1.87 -1.62 -26.69
CA ARG A 167 1.02 -0.45 -26.93
C ARG A 167 1.28 0.20 -28.29
N LYS A 168 2.55 0.32 -28.70
CA LYS A 168 2.96 0.79 -30.04
C LYS A 168 2.46 -0.15 -31.14
N THR A 169 2.29 -1.44 -30.88
CA THR A 169 1.77 -2.40 -31.86
C THR A 169 0.23 -2.38 -31.94
N ILE A 170 -0.45 -2.12 -30.83
CA ILE A 170 -1.92 -2.11 -30.74
C ILE A 170 -2.52 -0.78 -31.23
N LYS A 171 -1.92 0.37 -30.92
CA LYS A 171 -2.41 1.69 -31.35
C LYS A 171 -2.59 1.81 -32.88
N PRO A 172 -1.63 1.40 -33.73
CA PRO A 172 -1.79 1.43 -35.18
C PRO A 172 -2.89 0.48 -35.67
N LYS A 173 -3.03 -0.70 -35.05
CA LYS A 173 -4.06 -1.68 -35.44
C LYS A 173 -5.47 -1.17 -35.17
N LEU A 174 -5.73 -0.57 -34.01
CA LEU A 174 -7.04 0.03 -33.69
C LEU A 174 -7.38 1.23 -34.58
N LEU A 175 -6.39 2.02 -34.99
CA LEU A 175 -6.56 3.09 -35.97
C LEU A 175 -6.85 2.54 -37.37
N ALA A 176 -6.10 1.54 -37.84
CA ALA A 176 -6.32 0.91 -39.14
C ALA A 176 -7.70 0.25 -39.26
N THR A 177 -8.18 -0.44 -38.21
CA THR A 177 -9.52 -1.06 -38.22
C THR A 177 -10.64 -0.01 -38.16
N GLN A 178 -10.40 1.17 -37.58
CA GLN A 178 -11.37 2.28 -37.62
C GLN A 178 -11.41 2.96 -38.99
N THR A 179 -10.26 3.19 -39.64
CA THR A 179 -10.19 3.76 -40.99
C THR A 179 -10.79 2.84 -42.06
N GLU A 180 -10.68 1.52 -41.89
CA GLU A 180 -11.34 0.55 -42.78
C GLU A 180 -12.88 0.52 -42.62
N ARG A 181 -13.38 0.79 -41.41
CA ARG A 181 -14.84 0.86 -41.16
C ARG A 181 -15.45 2.16 -41.71
N THR A 182 -14.73 3.28 -41.71
CA THR A 182 -15.21 4.54 -42.30
C THR A 182 -15.11 4.55 -43.84
N ASN A 183 -14.15 3.84 -44.43
CA ASN A 183 -13.98 3.82 -45.90
C ASN A 183 -14.97 2.92 -46.67
N LYS A 184 -15.74 2.04 -46.00
CA LYS A 184 -16.78 1.23 -46.64
C LYS A 184 -18.17 1.91 -46.73
N GLY A 185 -18.30 3.16 -46.29
CA GLY A 185 -19.59 3.86 -46.15
C GLY A 185 -19.92 4.95 -47.19
N GLN A 186 -19.13 5.17 -48.24
CA GLN A 186 -19.46 6.19 -49.25
C GLN A 186 -20.24 5.59 -50.42
N PHE A 187 -21.57 5.49 -50.24
CA PHE A 187 -22.50 5.42 -51.37
C PHE A 187 -22.48 6.75 -52.14
N LYS A 188 -22.06 6.72 -53.41
CA LYS A 188 -22.24 7.85 -54.34
C LYS A 188 -23.70 7.92 -54.79
N PRO A 189 -24.42 9.05 -54.60
CA PRO A 189 -25.70 9.24 -55.26
C PRO A 189 -25.45 9.60 -56.73
N ARG A 190 -26.08 8.85 -57.63
CA ARG A 190 -26.11 9.09 -59.07
C ARG A 190 -27.08 10.24 -59.33
N SER A 191 -26.58 11.40 -59.74
CA SER A 191 -27.43 12.53 -60.17
C SER A 191 -27.93 12.26 -61.59
N GLU A 192 -29.23 11.96 -61.74
CA GLU A 192 -29.92 11.96 -63.02
C GLU A 192 -30.26 13.39 -63.44
N ASN A 193 -29.86 13.73 -64.66
CA ASN A 193 -30.18 14.98 -65.34
C ASN A 193 -31.66 15.01 -65.71
N PHE A 194 -32.39 16.04 -65.31
CA PHE A 194 -33.65 16.41 -65.95
C PHE A 194 -33.59 17.85 -66.46
N SER A 195 -33.39 17.98 -67.78
CA SER A 195 -33.79 19.16 -68.53
C SER A 195 -35.31 19.30 -68.53
N LYS A 196 -35.78 20.56 -68.45
CA LYS A 196 -36.98 21.17 -69.08
C LYS A 196 -37.28 22.47 -68.29
N LYS A 197 -37.62 23.60 -68.89
CA LYS A 197 -37.87 24.02 -70.26
C LYS A 197 -37.82 25.54 -70.27
#